data_AF-A0A067ZE49-F1
#
_entry.id   AF-A0A067ZE49-F1
#
_cell.length_a   1.000
_cell.length_b   1.000
_cell.length_c   1.000
_cell.angle_alpha   90.00
_cell.angle_beta   90.00
_cell.angle_gamma   90.00
#
_symmetry.space_group_name_H-M   'P 1'
#
loop_
_entity.id
_entity.type
_entity.pdbx_description
1 polymer ?
#
loop_
_entity_poly.entity_id
_entity_poly.type
_entity_poly.pdbx_seq_one_letter_code
_entity_poly.pdbx_strand_id
1 'polypeptide(L)'
;VDLQGRFRPEMGEFAGKYVKNEYYADGEAPERSVDVELAIQLKEENKAFKVEKYVHSYPNCWRTDKPILYYPLDSWFIKVTDVKDKMFDLNETINWKPKSTGEGRFGNWLKNANDWNLSRSRFWGIPLPIWRTEDGTEQICIGSVAELKEEIQKSVDAGVMSEDIFADFEVGNMSEDNYDKI
;
A
#
# COMPACT_ATOMS: atom_id res chain seq x y z
N VAL A 1 17.34 -1.29 -2.22
CA VAL A 1 16.44 -1.98 -3.19
C VAL A 1 15.55 -0.90 -3.82
N ASP A 2 15.18 -1.02 -5.09
CA ASP A 2 14.23 -0.11 -5.75
C ASP A 2 12.78 -0.56 -5.56
N LEU A 3 11.82 0.17 -6.14
CA LEU A 3 10.38 -0.14 -6.03
C LEU A 3 9.95 -1.40 -6.79
N GLN A 4 10.83 -2.00 -7.58
CA GLN A 4 10.57 -3.26 -8.30
C GLN A 4 11.16 -4.47 -7.56
N GLY A 5 11.84 -4.26 -6.43
CA GLY A 5 12.48 -5.35 -5.69
C GLY A 5 13.86 -5.72 -6.25
N ARG A 6 14.54 -4.81 -6.95
CA ARG A 6 15.91 -4.98 -7.45
C ARG A 6 16.92 -4.21 -6.61
N PHE A 7 18.15 -4.70 -6.51
CA PHE A 7 19.21 -3.97 -5.85
C PHE A 7 19.54 -2.67 -6.61
N ARG A 8 19.77 -1.59 -5.85
CA ARG A 8 20.10 -0.27 -6.42
C ARG A 8 21.57 -0.22 -6.87
N PRO A 9 21.99 0.80 -7.66
CA PRO A 9 23.37 0.91 -8.16
C PRO A 9 24.46 0.87 -7.08
N GLU A 10 24.14 1.28 -5.84
CA GLU A 10 25.10 1.29 -4.73
C GLU A 10 25.53 -0.12 -4.30
N MET A 11 24.82 -1.17 -4.74
CA MET A 11 25.17 -2.57 -4.47
C MET A 11 26.20 -3.16 -5.45
N GLY A 12 26.83 -2.32 -6.29
CA GLY A 12 27.94 -2.72 -7.16
C GLY A 12 27.55 -3.85 -8.10
N GLU A 13 28.24 -4.98 -8.01
CA GLU A 13 28.03 -6.16 -8.89
C GLU A 13 26.63 -6.80 -8.75
N PHE A 14 25.92 -6.54 -7.64
CA PHE A 14 24.56 -7.03 -7.43
C PHE A 14 23.49 -6.07 -7.96
N ALA A 15 23.88 -4.87 -8.40
CA ALA A 15 22.93 -3.88 -8.90
C ALA A 15 22.07 -4.44 -10.03
N GLY A 16 20.76 -4.14 -10.00
CA GLY A 16 19.79 -4.58 -10.99
C GLY A 16 19.28 -6.02 -10.83
N LYS A 17 19.93 -6.87 -10.02
CA LYS A 17 19.42 -8.21 -9.71
C LYS A 17 18.22 -8.12 -8.75
N TYR A 18 17.24 -9.03 -8.88
CA TYR A 18 16.15 -9.11 -7.90
C TYR A 18 16.65 -9.65 -6.56
N VAL A 19 16.07 -9.14 -5.47
CA VAL A 19 16.35 -9.62 -4.10
C VAL A 19 15.91 -11.07 -3.90
N LYS A 20 14.83 -11.48 -4.59
CA LYS A 20 14.25 -12.81 -4.52
C LYS A 20 14.04 -13.37 -5.92
N ASN A 21 14.31 -14.66 -6.11
CA ASN A 21 14.23 -15.30 -7.43
C ASN A 21 12.78 -15.36 -7.93
N GLU A 22 11.82 -15.41 -7.01
CA GLU A 22 10.37 -15.41 -7.26
C GLU A 22 9.86 -14.13 -7.96
N TYR A 23 10.72 -13.12 -8.13
CA TYR A 23 10.39 -11.89 -8.87
C TYR A 23 10.74 -11.96 -10.35
N TYR A 24 11.60 -12.88 -10.78
CA TYR A 24 11.87 -13.13 -12.20
C TYR A 24 10.64 -13.74 -12.88
N ALA A 25 10.57 -13.62 -14.20
CA ALA A 25 9.59 -14.37 -14.99
C ALA A 25 9.98 -15.86 -15.03
N ASP A 26 9.01 -16.70 -15.37
CA ASP A 26 9.22 -18.14 -15.47
C ASP A 26 10.33 -18.46 -16.48
N GLY A 27 11.36 -19.19 -16.02
CA GLY A 27 12.53 -19.55 -16.83
C GLY A 27 13.63 -18.48 -16.91
N GLU A 28 13.44 -17.29 -16.34
CA GLU A 28 14.46 -16.22 -16.35
C GLU A 28 15.26 -16.13 -15.04
N ALA A 29 14.85 -16.87 -14.01
CA ALA A 29 15.54 -16.85 -12.72
C ALA A 29 16.97 -17.41 -12.84
N PRO A 30 17.98 -16.75 -12.23
CA PRO A 30 19.34 -17.26 -12.20
C PRO A 30 19.42 -18.56 -11.39
N GLU A 31 20.40 -19.41 -11.71
CA GLU A 31 20.63 -20.68 -10.99
C GLU A 31 20.83 -20.47 -9.49
N ARG A 32 21.52 -19.38 -9.12
CA ARG A 32 21.74 -18.97 -7.73
C ARG A 32 21.04 -17.65 -7.47
N SER A 33 20.33 -17.57 -6.33
CA SER A 33 19.82 -16.29 -5.86
C SER A 33 20.95 -15.41 -5.33
N VAL A 34 20.71 -14.10 -5.26
CA VAL A 34 21.70 -13.16 -4.71
C VAL A 34 22.03 -13.47 -3.25
N ASP A 35 21.08 -13.96 -2.46
CA ASP A 35 21.33 -14.42 -1.08
C ASP A 35 22.41 -15.51 -1.03
N VAL A 36 22.41 -16.43 -2.01
CA VAL A 36 23.41 -17.50 -2.11
C VAL A 36 24.75 -16.97 -2.58
N GLU A 37 24.76 -16.07 -3.58
CA GLU A 37 25.98 -15.41 -4.06
C GLU A 37 26.67 -14.65 -2.92
N LEU A 38 25.92 -13.85 -2.15
CA LEU A 38 26.41 -13.10 -1.00
C LEU A 38 26.98 -14.03 0.07
N ALA A 39 26.30 -15.15 0.36
CA ALA A 39 26.80 -16.12 1.33
C ALA A 39 28.12 -16.79 0.89
N ILE A 40 28.29 -17.06 -0.41
CA ILE A 40 29.55 -17.58 -0.97
C ILE A 40 30.65 -16.53 -0.84
N GLN A 41 30.40 -15.30 -1.30
CA GLN A 41 31.36 -14.19 -1.21
C GLN A 41 31.83 -13.97 0.22
N LEU A 42 30.91 -13.86 1.18
CA LEU A 42 31.28 -13.66 2.59
C LEU A 42 32.07 -14.83 3.17
N LYS A 43 31.88 -16.05 2.68
CA LYS A 43 32.66 -17.22 3.09
C LYS A 43 34.07 -17.20 2.50
N GLU A 44 34.21 -16.85 1.22
CA GLU A 44 35.51 -16.71 0.54
C GLU A 44 36.35 -15.57 1.15
N GLU A 45 35.69 -14.48 1.56
CA GLU A 45 36.32 -13.37 2.27
C GLU A 45 36.59 -13.65 3.77
N ASN A 46 36.28 -14.86 4.26
CA ASN A 46 36.39 -15.26 5.68
C ASN A 46 35.62 -14.33 6.65
N LYS A 47 34.51 -13.75 6.19
CA LYS A 47 33.59 -12.90 6.95
C LYS A 47 32.35 -13.66 7.46
N ALA A 48 32.05 -14.83 6.91
CA ALA A 48 30.94 -15.68 7.35
C ALA A 48 31.42 -16.79 8.29
N PHE A 49 30.97 -16.73 9.56
CA PHE A 49 31.26 -17.80 10.54
C PHE A 49 30.45 -19.07 10.28
N LYS A 50 29.16 -18.93 9.93
CA LYS A 50 28.24 -20.04 9.68
C LYS A 50 27.25 -19.65 8.58
N VAL A 51 27.04 -20.56 7.64
CA VAL A 51 26.05 -20.44 6.56
C VAL A 51 25.19 -21.70 6.57
N GLU A 52 23.89 -21.54 6.77
CA GLU A 52 22.93 -22.64 6.79
C GLU A 52 21.58 -22.22 6.21
N LYS A 53 20.80 -23.19 5.73
CA LYS A 53 19.44 -22.96 5.26
C LYS A 53 18.49 -22.90 6.45
N TYR A 54 17.55 -21.96 6.44
CA TYR A 54 16.53 -21.80 7.48
C TYR A 54 15.14 -22.02 6.90
N VAL A 55 14.36 -22.90 7.52
CA VAL A 55 12.98 -23.20 7.13
C VAL A 55 12.05 -22.59 8.19
N HIS A 56 11.21 -21.66 7.76
CA HIS A 56 10.29 -20.94 8.62
C HIS A 56 9.09 -20.41 7.84
N SER A 57 8.09 -19.92 8.56
CA SER A 57 6.98 -19.18 7.94
C SER A 57 7.47 -17.80 7.52
N TYR A 58 7.23 -17.46 6.26
CA TYR A 58 7.52 -16.15 5.68
C TYR A 58 6.23 -15.57 5.08
N PRO A 59 6.00 -14.25 5.16
CA PRO A 59 4.81 -13.66 4.58
C PRO A 59 4.92 -13.57 3.05
N ASN A 60 3.82 -13.88 2.37
CA ASN A 60 3.70 -13.83 0.92
C ASN A 60 2.50 -12.96 0.53
N CYS A 61 2.56 -12.37 -0.67
CA CYS A 61 1.47 -11.61 -1.24
C CYS A 61 0.28 -12.53 -1.50
N TRP A 62 -0.85 -12.28 -0.83
CA TRP A 62 -2.06 -13.09 -0.93
C TRP A 62 -2.69 -13.18 -2.35
N ARG A 63 -2.23 -12.36 -3.31
CA ARG A 63 -2.70 -12.38 -4.71
C ARG A 63 -1.75 -13.05 -5.69
N THR A 64 -0.45 -13.04 -5.41
CA THR A 64 0.58 -13.46 -6.39
C THR A 64 1.51 -14.51 -5.81
N ASP A 65 1.36 -14.88 -4.55
CA ASP A 65 2.21 -15.79 -3.77
C ASP A 65 3.71 -15.43 -3.72
N LYS A 66 4.09 -14.28 -4.28
CA LYS A 66 5.44 -13.73 -4.22
C LYS A 66 5.81 -13.33 -2.78
N PRO A 67 7.05 -13.57 -2.31
CA PRO A 67 7.49 -13.17 -0.97
C PRO A 67 7.42 -11.65 -0.81
N ILE A 68 6.99 -11.16 0.35
CA ILE A 68 6.93 -9.71 0.60
C ILE A 68 8.21 -9.21 1.28
N LEU A 69 8.57 -7.96 1.02
CA LEU A 69 9.68 -7.29 1.69
C LEU A 69 9.15 -6.15 2.55
N TYR A 70 9.70 -5.99 3.74
CA TYR A 70 9.51 -4.76 4.52
C TYR A 70 10.33 -3.64 3.89
N TYR A 71 9.65 -2.60 3.41
CA TYR A 71 10.26 -1.52 2.68
C TYR A 71 9.63 -0.19 3.09
N PRO A 72 10.42 0.85 3.40
CA PRO A 72 9.89 2.17 3.75
C PRO A 72 9.26 2.83 2.52
N LEU A 73 7.99 3.18 2.62
CA LEU A 73 7.23 3.85 1.56
C LEU A 73 6.43 5.01 2.15
N ASP A 74 6.30 6.08 1.38
CA ASP A 74 5.32 7.12 1.66
C ASP A 74 3.92 6.55 1.47
N SER A 75 3.10 6.65 2.51
CA SER A 75 1.79 6.03 2.53
C SER A 75 0.84 6.75 3.47
N TRP A 76 -0.45 6.68 3.16
CA TRP A 76 -1.51 7.24 3.98
C TRP A 76 -2.01 6.20 4.96
N PHE A 77 -2.08 6.57 6.24
CA PHE A 77 -2.53 5.71 7.32
C PHE A 77 -3.76 6.28 7.99
N ILE A 78 -4.68 5.41 8.37
CA ILE A 78 -5.73 5.72 9.34
C ILE A 78 -5.18 5.39 10.72
N LYS A 79 -5.24 6.35 11.64
CA LYS A 79 -4.77 6.21 13.02
C LYS A 79 -5.72 5.36 13.87
N VAL A 80 -5.77 4.07 13.57
CA VAL A 80 -6.64 3.07 14.23
C VAL A 80 -6.28 2.93 15.70
N THR A 81 -5.01 3.14 16.06
CA THR A 81 -4.54 3.06 17.44
C THR A 81 -5.32 3.95 18.42
N ASP A 82 -5.81 5.11 17.98
CA ASP A 82 -6.60 6.04 18.81
C ASP A 82 -8.02 5.52 19.13
N VAL A 83 -8.57 4.63 18.30
CA VAL A 83 -9.94 4.11 18.43
C VAL A 83 -10.00 2.62 18.73
N LYS A 84 -8.84 1.97 18.85
CA LYS A 84 -8.68 0.52 19.01
C LYS A 84 -9.47 -0.05 20.18
N ASP A 85 -9.40 0.59 21.35
CA ASP A 85 -10.10 0.14 22.55
C ASP A 85 -11.62 0.23 22.38
N LYS A 86 -12.11 1.34 21.81
CA LYS A 86 -13.52 1.50 21.45
C LYS A 86 -14.00 0.44 20.45
N MET A 87 -13.16 0.09 19.46
CA MET A 87 -13.48 -1.00 18.51
C MET A 87 -13.60 -2.35 19.22
N PHE A 88 -12.73 -2.61 20.20
CA PHE A 88 -12.79 -3.83 21.01
C PHE A 88 -14.07 -3.88 21.86
N ASP A 89 -14.41 -2.79 22.55
CA ASP A 89 -15.63 -2.71 23.38
C ASP A 89 -16.89 -2.91 22.54
N LEU A 90 -16.96 -2.27 21.37
CA LEU A 90 -18.07 -2.45 20.44
C LEU A 90 -18.15 -3.89 19.91
N ASN A 91 -17.01 -4.55 19.70
CA ASN A 91 -16.98 -5.94 19.27
C ASN A 91 -17.63 -6.90 20.29
N GLU A 92 -17.58 -6.60 21.59
CA GLU A 92 -18.25 -7.41 22.63
C GLU A 92 -19.78 -7.31 22.57
N THR A 93 -20.32 -6.24 21.96
CA THR A 93 -21.78 -6.06 21.78
C THR A 93 -22.34 -6.88 20.61
N ILE A 94 -21.49 -7.42 19.74
CA ILE A 94 -21.89 -8.15 18.54
C ILE A 94 -22.23 -9.61 18.89
N ASN A 95 -23.36 -10.10 18.40
CA ASN A 95 -23.75 -11.52 18.56
C ASN A 95 -23.02 -12.42 17.53
N TRP A 96 -21.79 -12.81 17.86
CA TRP A 96 -20.96 -13.65 16.99
C TRP A 96 -21.41 -15.11 16.93
N LYS A 97 -21.38 -15.68 15.72
CA LYS A 97 -21.63 -17.10 15.46
C LYS A 97 -20.51 -17.67 14.57
N PRO A 98 -19.58 -18.49 15.10
CA PRO A 98 -19.44 -18.91 16.50
C PRO A 98 -18.84 -17.80 17.39
N LYS A 99 -19.13 -17.87 18.70
CA LYS A 99 -18.68 -16.91 19.71
C LYS A 99 -17.14 -16.78 19.79
N SER A 100 -16.43 -17.89 19.60
CA SER A 100 -14.96 -17.95 19.62
C SER A 100 -14.29 -17.14 18.49
N THR A 101 -14.99 -16.86 17.39
CA THR A 101 -14.47 -15.99 16.33
C THR A 101 -14.39 -14.54 16.80
N GLY A 102 -15.46 -14.04 17.42
CA GLY A 102 -15.57 -12.65 17.85
C GLY A 102 -14.72 -12.30 19.06
N GLU A 103 -14.90 -13.06 20.15
CA GLU A 103 -14.18 -12.80 21.40
C GLU A 103 -12.72 -13.25 21.33
N GLY A 104 -12.46 -14.35 20.59
CA GLY A 104 -11.14 -14.92 20.44
C GLY A 104 -10.36 -14.30 19.29
N ARG A 105 -10.59 -14.79 18.06
CA ARG A 105 -9.76 -14.43 16.90
C ARG A 105 -9.78 -12.93 16.58
N PHE A 106 -10.97 -12.37 16.40
CA PHE A 106 -11.15 -10.97 16.01
C PHE A 106 -10.87 -10.02 17.17
N GLY A 107 -11.36 -10.34 18.38
CA GLY A 107 -11.08 -9.57 19.59
C GLY A 107 -9.58 -9.46 19.91
N ASN A 108 -8.83 -10.57 19.85
CA ASN A 108 -7.38 -10.53 20.05
C ASN A 108 -6.64 -9.78 18.94
N TRP A 109 -7.15 -9.83 17.71
CA TRP A 109 -6.61 -9.04 16.61
C TRP A 109 -6.83 -7.54 16.84
N LEU A 110 -8.03 -7.13 17.26
CA LEU A 110 -8.34 -5.73 17.59
C LEU A 110 -7.43 -5.19 18.69
N LYS A 111 -7.18 -5.94 19.76
CA LYS A 111 -6.28 -5.51 20.86
C LYS A 111 -4.85 -5.18 20.39
N ASN A 112 -4.40 -5.82 19.31
CA ASN A 112 -3.07 -5.64 18.73
C ASN A 112 -3.10 -4.91 17.39
N ALA A 113 -4.21 -4.25 17.05
CA ALA A 113 -4.34 -3.52 15.79
C ALA A 113 -3.32 -2.37 15.73
N ASN A 114 -2.60 -2.32 14.61
CA ASN A 114 -1.73 -1.21 14.25
C ASN A 114 -2.49 -0.23 13.35
N ASP A 115 -1.89 0.94 13.11
CA ASP A 115 -2.45 1.91 12.15
C ASP A 115 -2.61 1.28 10.77
N TRP A 116 -3.74 1.59 10.14
CA TRP A 116 -4.13 0.95 8.90
C TRP A 116 -3.55 1.70 7.71
N ASN A 117 -2.58 1.10 7.03
CA ASN A 117 -2.12 1.55 5.73
C ASN A 117 -3.26 1.50 4.71
N LEU A 118 -3.76 2.67 4.31
CA LEU A 118 -4.87 2.84 3.38
C LEU A 118 -4.41 3.00 1.93
N SER A 119 -3.35 3.79 1.68
CA SER A 119 -2.97 4.12 0.30
C SER A 119 -2.42 2.93 -0.47
N ARG A 120 -2.69 2.88 -1.77
CA ARG A 120 -2.17 1.86 -2.68
C ARG A 120 -1.71 2.52 -3.96
N SER A 121 -0.49 2.23 -4.39
CA SER A 121 0.02 2.63 -5.71
C SER A 121 -0.57 1.72 -6.79
N ARG A 122 -1.84 1.92 -7.15
CA ARG A 122 -2.62 1.15 -8.12
C ARG A 122 -3.52 2.08 -8.93
N PHE A 123 -3.93 1.61 -10.11
CA PHE A 123 -4.73 2.38 -11.05
C PHE A 123 -6.24 2.18 -10.87
N TRP A 124 -6.68 0.96 -10.56
CA TRP A 124 -8.11 0.64 -10.40
C TRP A 124 -8.51 0.61 -8.93
N GLY A 125 -9.33 1.56 -8.51
CA GLY A 125 -9.83 1.71 -7.15
C GLY A 125 -10.46 3.08 -6.90
N ILE A 126 -10.92 3.31 -5.69
CA ILE A 126 -11.43 4.62 -5.27
C ILE A 126 -10.21 5.52 -5.01
N PRO A 127 -10.07 6.67 -5.69
CA PRO A 127 -8.97 7.59 -5.46
C PRO A 127 -9.06 8.18 -4.04
N LEU A 128 -7.91 8.48 -3.45
CA LEU A 128 -7.88 9.28 -2.22
C LEU A 128 -8.16 10.73 -2.61
N PRO A 129 -9.23 11.36 -2.11
CA PRO A 129 -9.65 12.69 -2.55
C PRO A 129 -8.85 13.77 -1.81
N ILE A 130 -7.52 13.68 -1.90
CA ILE A 130 -6.60 14.58 -1.21
C ILE A 130 -5.77 15.31 -2.26
N TRP A 131 -5.89 16.63 -2.28
CA TRP A 131 -5.06 17.52 -3.07
C TRP A 131 -4.01 18.15 -2.17
N ARG A 132 -2.80 18.31 -2.69
CA ARG A 132 -1.65 18.79 -1.95
C ARG A 132 -0.80 19.70 -2.84
N THR A 133 -0.24 20.76 -2.27
CA THR A 133 0.74 21.60 -2.96
C THR A 133 2.01 20.82 -3.28
N GLU A 134 2.77 21.26 -4.29
CA GLU A 134 4.00 20.58 -4.71
C GLU A 134 5.06 20.54 -3.58
N ASP A 135 5.12 21.59 -2.75
CA ASP A 135 5.98 21.67 -1.56
C ASP A 135 5.44 20.90 -0.35
N GLY A 136 4.20 20.40 -0.44
CA GLY A 136 3.53 19.62 0.59
C GLY A 136 3.07 20.39 1.83
N THR A 137 3.14 21.73 1.82
CA THR A 137 2.78 22.60 2.96
C THR A 137 1.28 22.68 3.20
N GLU A 138 0.47 22.64 2.13
CA GLU A 138 -0.98 22.72 2.20
C GLU A 138 -1.64 21.47 1.62
N GLN A 139 -2.75 21.06 2.24
CA GLN A 139 -3.51 19.87 1.88
C GLN A 139 -4.99 20.14 2.08
N ILE A 140 -5.81 19.71 1.11
CA ILE A 140 -7.27 19.73 1.21
C ILE A 140 -7.82 18.34 0.93
N CYS A 141 -8.84 17.94 1.67
CA CYS A 141 -9.57 16.69 1.46
C CYS A 141 -10.96 17.05 0.95
N ILE A 142 -11.28 16.65 -0.28
CA ILE A 142 -12.56 16.95 -0.91
C ILE A 142 -13.55 15.83 -0.56
N GLY A 143 -14.60 16.17 0.18
CA GLY A 143 -15.56 15.23 0.75
C GLY A 143 -16.72 14.89 -0.17
N SER A 144 -16.94 15.66 -1.24
CA SER A 144 -18.07 15.46 -2.15
C SER A 144 -17.79 15.96 -3.56
N VAL A 145 -18.60 15.50 -4.53
CA VAL A 145 -18.55 16.03 -5.91
C VAL A 145 -18.96 17.51 -5.96
N ALA A 146 -19.84 17.97 -5.06
CA ALA A 146 -20.20 19.39 -4.97
C ALA A 146 -18.97 20.24 -4.62
N GLU A 147 -18.24 19.86 -3.56
CA GLU A 147 -16.98 20.51 -3.17
C GLU A 147 -15.94 20.42 -4.30
N LEU A 148 -15.86 19.30 -5.01
CA LEU A 148 -14.96 19.15 -6.15
C LEU A 148 -15.26 20.18 -7.25
N LYS A 149 -16.54 20.36 -7.61
CA LYS A 149 -16.94 21.34 -8.62
C LYS A 149 -16.66 22.78 -8.18
N GLU A 150 -16.84 23.10 -6.91
CA GLU A 150 -16.46 24.41 -6.36
C GLU A 150 -14.94 24.67 -6.47
N GLU A 151 -14.10 23.69 -6.15
CA GLU A 151 -12.64 23.81 -6.30
C GLU A 151 -12.20 23.86 -7.77
N ILE A 152 -12.86 23.13 -8.67
CA ILE A 152 -12.63 23.24 -10.12
C ILE A 152 -12.95 24.65 -10.61
N GLN A 153 -14.06 25.25 -10.19
CA GLN A 153 -14.41 26.61 -10.59
C GLN A 153 -13.37 27.62 -10.12
N LYS A 154 -12.84 27.50 -8.89
CA LYS A 154 -11.73 28.34 -8.41
C LYS A 154 -10.48 28.18 -9.28
N SER A 155 -10.19 26.97 -9.74
CA SER A 155 -9.06 26.67 -10.64
C SER A 155 -9.25 27.31 -12.03
N VAL A 156 -10.47 27.31 -12.55
CA VAL A 156 -10.84 27.99 -13.82
C VAL A 156 -10.73 29.50 -13.67
N ASP A 157 -11.28 30.08 -12.60
CA ASP A 157 -11.22 31.52 -12.32
C ASP A 157 -9.77 32.00 -12.13
N ALA A 158 -8.90 31.15 -11.59
CA ALA A 158 -7.47 31.40 -11.46
C ALA A 158 -6.67 31.19 -12.78
N GLY A 159 -7.32 30.70 -13.85
CA GLY A 159 -6.70 30.43 -15.14
C GLY A 159 -5.78 29.21 -15.18
N VAL A 160 -5.87 28.31 -14.19
CA VAL A 160 -5.11 27.05 -14.15
C VAL A 160 -5.77 25.98 -15.02
N MET A 161 -7.10 25.93 -15.00
CA MET A 161 -7.92 25.11 -15.90
C MET A 161 -8.61 25.97 -16.94
N SER A 162 -8.79 25.43 -18.14
CA SER A 162 -9.52 26.12 -19.22
C SER A 162 -11.03 26.10 -19.04
N GLU A 163 -11.57 25.00 -18.47
CA GLU A 163 -13.00 24.78 -18.30
C GLU A 163 -13.28 23.73 -17.21
N ASP A 164 -14.53 23.66 -16.73
CA ASP A 164 -15.01 22.60 -15.84
C ASP A 164 -15.25 21.31 -16.64
N ILE A 165 -14.39 20.31 -16.42
CA ILE A 165 -14.46 19.00 -17.08
C ILE A 165 -15.70 18.18 -16.70
N PHE A 166 -16.42 18.58 -15.64
CA PHE A 166 -17.64 17.93 -15.17
C PHE A 166 -18.86 18.84 -15.27
N ALA A 167 -18.84 19.83 -16.18
CA ALA A 167 -19.92 20.80 -16.34
C ALA A 167 -21.30 20.13 -16.49
N ASP A 168 -21.39 19.03 -17.24
CA ASP A 168 -22.64 18.30 -17.53
C ASP A 168 -23.15 17.42 -16.37
N PHE A 169 -22.36 17.26 -15.31
CA PHE A 169 -22.74 16.51 -14.11
C PHE A 169 -23.64 17.34 -13.20
N GLU A 170 -24.82 16.82 -12.90
CA GLU A 170 -25.79 17.44 -11.99
C GLU A 170 -25.62 16.94 -10.55
N VAL A 171 -25.30 17.85 -9.62
CA VAL A 171 -25.15 17.50 -8.20
C VAL A 171 -26.48 17.07 -7.59
N GLY A 172 -26.47 15.94 -6.88
CA GLY A 172 -27.67 15.38 -6.23
C GLY A 172 -28.52 14.49 -7.14
N ASN A 173 -28.19 14.39 -8.43
CA ASN A 173 -28.80 13.45 -9.35
C ASN A 173 -28.00 12.13 -9.35
N MET A 174 -28.63 11.04 -8.91
CA MET A 174 -28.01 9.72 -8.78
C MET A 174 -28.44 8.75 -9.89
N SER A 175 -28.95 9.26 -11.02
CA SER A 175 -29.23 8.43 -12.19
C SER A 175 -27.93 7.93 -12.80
N GLU A 176 -27.97 6.72 -13.38
CA GLU A 176 -26.83 6.11 -14.07
C GLU A 176 -26.29 7.02 -15.18
N ASP A 177 -27.18 7.56 -16.03
CA ASP A 177 -26.84 8.52 -17.08
C ASP A 177 -26.12 9.79 -16.58
N ASN A 178 -26.31 10.18 -15.32
CA ASN A 178 -25.63 11.33 -14.74
C ASN A 178 -24.27 10.92 -14.16
N TYR A 179 -24.19 9.73 -13.57
CA TYR A 179 -22.96 9.17 -13.03
C TYR A 179 -21.92 8.86 -14.13
N ASP A 180 -22.36 8.47 -15.33
CA ASP A 180 -21.47 8.21 -16.47
C ASP A 180 -20.78 9.47 -17.03
N LYS A 181 -21.14 10.66 -16.53
CA LYS A 181 -20.56 11.95 -16.92
C LYS A 181 -19.35 12.36 -16.08
N ILE A 182 -18.95 11.57 -15.07
CA ILE A 182 -17.84 11.86 -14.14
C ILE A 182 -16.83 10.72 -14.04
#